data_AF-A0AAD7F5K1-F1
#
_entry.id   AF-A0AAD7F5K1-F1
#
_cell.length_a   1.000
_cell.length_b   1.000
_cell.length_c   1.000
_cell.angle_alpha   90.00
_cell.angle_beta   90.00
_cell.angle_gamma   90.00
#
_symmetry.space_group_name_H-M   'P 1'
#
loop_
_entity.id
_entity.type
_entity.pdbx_description
1 polymer ?
#
loop_
_entity_poly.entity_id
_entity_poly.type
_entity_poly.pdbx_seq_one_letter_code
_entity_poly.pdbx_strand_id
1 'polypeptide(L)'
;PSLSAVDLHGLTSFLRMACLARPLIEFQQEDRRCPPDILQPAILKLLAASISETNLALVHICWIAFKEVIWNHPEIVPIESELTQYNNAALCRGTSFGHLLPPVRVCQDLYCPN
;
A
#
# COMPACT_ATOMS: atom_id res chain seq x y z
N PRO A 1 -8.69 -16.12 11.84
CA PRO A 1 -7.25 -15.87 12.09
C PRO A 1 -7.07 -14.90 13.27
N SER A 2 -5.99 -15.04 14.05
CA SER A 2 -5.66 -14.16 15.18
C SER A 2 -4.36 -13.43 14.88
N LEU A 3 -4.24 -12.17 15.33
CA LEU A 3 -2.99 -11.39 15.23
C LEU A 3 -1.82 -12.06 15.96
N SER A 4 -2.11 -12.87 16.98
CA SER A 4 -1.10 -13.63 17.72
C SER A 4 -0.38 -14.69 16.88
N ALA A 5 -0.90 -15.01 15.69
CA ALA A 5 -0.29 -15.96 14.77
C ALA A 5 0.69 -15.29 13.77
N VAL A 6 0.76 -13.96 13.75
CA VAL A 6 1.69 -13.21 12.90
C VAL A 6 3.01 -13.06 13.64
N ASP A 7 4.12 -13.42 12.99
CA ASP A 7 5.43 -13.14 13.52
C ASP A 7 5.74 -11.63 13.45
N LEU A 8 6.69 -11.17 14.28
CA LEU A 8 7.03 -9.75 14.30
C LEU A 8 7.54 -9.27 12.94
N HIS A 9 8.29 -10.12 12.24
CA HIS A 9 8.78 -9.82 10.90
C HIS A 9 7.63 -9.59 9.91
N GLY A 10 6.69 -10.52 9.79
CA GLY A 10 5.53 -10.37 8.89
C GLY A 10 4.67 -9.16 9.22
N LEU A 11 4.51 -8.83 10.51
CA LEU A 11 3.83 -7.61 10.92
C LEU A 11 4.57 -6.35 10.48
N THR A 12 5.90 -6.29 10.67
CA THR A 12 6.69 -5.14 10.22
C THR A 12 6.69 -4.99 8.69
N SER A 13 6.77 -6.11 7.95
CA SER A 13 6.65 -6.12 6.50
C SER A 13 5.29 -5.61 6.04
N PHE A 14 4.20 -6.06 6.69
CA PHE A 14 2.85 -5.57 6.41
C PHE A 14 2.75 -4.06 6.59
N LEU A 15 3.19 -3.53 7.73
CA LEU A 15 3.13 -2.09 8.01
C LEU A 15 3.89 -1.29 6.95
N ARG A 16 5.10 -1.72 6.59
CA ARG A 16 5.90 -1.03 5.56
C ARG A 16 5.23 -1.08 4.20
N MET A 17 4.75 -2.26 3.76
CA MET A 17 4.05 -2.40 2.48
C MET A 17 2.74 -1.61 2.45
N ALA A 18 1.99 -1.56 3.55
CA ALA A 18 0.75 -0.80 3.64
C ALA A 18 0.99 0.71 3.59
N CYS A 19 2.04 1.21 4.25
CA CYS A 19 2.44 2.60 4.11
C CYS A 19 2.87 2.96 2.69
N LEU A 20 3.58 2.07 1.99
CA LEU A 20 3.92 2.26 0.56
C LEU A 20 2.67 2.24 -0.33
N ALA A 21 1.66 1.43 0.03
CA ALA A 21 0.39 1.36 -0.69
C ALA A 21 -0.56 2.52 -0.36
N ARG A 22 -0.33 3.29 0.71
CA ARG A 22 -1.24 4.34 1.17
C ARG A 22 -1.62 5.34 0.08
N PRO A 23 -0.70 5.88 -0.74
CA PRO A 23 -1.05 6.82 -1.82
C PRO A 23 -2.02 6.22 -2.85
N LEU A 24 -1.89 4.92 -3.14
CA LEU A 24 -2.83 4.20 -4.01
C LEU A 24 -4.20 4.06 -3.36
N ILE A 25 -4.24 3.76 -2.07
CA ILE A 25 -5.48 3.64 -1.29
C ILE A 25 -6.20 5.00 -1.26
N GLU A 26 -5.48 6.09 -0.97
CA GLU A 26 -5.99 7.46 -1.00
C GLU A 26 -6.52 7.86 -2.37
N PHE A 27 -5.82 7.49 -3.46
CA PHE A 27 -6.23 7.79 -4.82
C PHE A 27 -7.57 7.11 -5.19
N GLN A 28 -7.85 5.96 -4.60
CA GLN A 28 -9.08 5.19 -4.84
C GLN A 28 -10.27 5.63 -3.96
N GLN A 29 -10.06 6.60 -3.07
CA GLN A 29 -11.10 7.08 -2.16
C GLN A 29 -11.59 8.49 -2.48
N GLU A 30 -12.87 8.70 -2.22
CA GLU A 30 -13.49 10.03 -2.25
C GLU A 30 -13.07 10.87 -1.05
N ASP A 31 -13.16 10.32 0.17
CA ASP A 31 -12.65 10.96 1.39
C ASP A 31 -11.24 10.45 1.72
N ARG A 32 -10.26 11.36 1.69
CA ARG A 32 -8.84 11.07 1.96
C ARG A 32 -8.43 11.39 3.39
N ARG A 33 -9.33 11.95 4.20
CA ARG A 33 -9.02 12.38 5.58
C ARG A 33 -8.95 11.21 6.55
N CYS A 34 -9.58 10.09 6.22
CA CYS A 34 -9.70 8.93 7.08
C CYS A 34 -9.33 7.65 6.34
N PRO A 35 -8.72 6.67 7.02
CA PRO A 35 -8.47 5.37 6.43
C PRO A 35 -9.80 4.64 6.15
N PRO A 36 -9.88 3.88 5.05
CA PRO A 36 -11.07 3.10 4.74
C PRO A 36 -11.25 1.96 5.74
N ASP A 37 -12.49 1.71 6.14
CA ASP A 37 -12.82 0.54 6.96
C ASP A 37 -12.59 -0.76 6.20
N ILE A 38 -12.85 -0.75 4.89
CA ILE A 38 -12.72 -1.92 4.03
C ILE A 38 -11.81 -1.56 2.86
N LEU A 39 -10.68 -2.27 2.77
CA LEU A 39 -9.82 -2.18 1.60
C LEU A 39 -10.46 -2.85 0.38
N GLN A 40 -10.26 -2.27 -0.80
CA GLN A 40 -10.67 -2.90 -2.04
C GLN A 40 -9.96 -4.27 -2.20
N PRO A 41 -10.61 -5.28 -2.79
CA PRO A 41 -10.02 -6.61 -2.96
C PRO A 41 -8.68 -6.60 -3.71
N ALA A 42 -8.48 -5.66 -4.64
CA ALA A 42 -7.23 -5.49 -5.37
C ALA A 42 -6.07 -5.11 -4.43
N ILE A 43 -6.31 -4.21 -3.47
CA ILE A 43 -5.33 -3.77 -2.49
C ILE A 43 -5.04 -4.88 -1.48
N LEU A 44 -6.07 -5.55 -0.97
CA LEU A 44 -5.87 -6.68 -0.04
C LEU A 44 -4.99 -7.76 -0.66
N LYS A 45 -5.25 -8.11 -1.93
CA LYS A 45 -4.44 -9.11 -2.64
C LYS A 45 -3.05 -8.58 -3.02
N LEU A 46 -2.87 -7.27 -3.16
CA LEU A 46 -1.55 -6.65 -3.37
C LEU A 46 -0.72 -6.77 -2.09
N LEU A 47 -1.27 -6.33 -0.95
CA LEU A 47 -0.61 -6.39 0.34
C LEU A 47 -0.30 -7.83 0.78
N ALA A 48 -1.22 -8.75 0.51
CA ALA A 48 -0.99 -10.18 0.75
C ALA A 48 0.19 -10.70 -0.09
N ALA A 49 0.19 -10.41 -1.39
CA ALA A 49 1.26 -10.85 -2.29
C ALA A 49 2.62 -10.21 -1.95
N SER A 50 2.67 -8.95 -1.53
CA SER A 50 3.92 -8.25 -1.22
C SER A 50 4.61 -8.80 0.04
N ILE A 51 3.85 -9.38 0.97
CA ILE A 51 4.40 -10.05 2.16
C ILE A 51 4.38 -11.58 2.06
N SER A 52 4.09 -12.14 0.87
CA SER A 52 3.97 -13.58 0.64
C SER A 52 2.95 -14.28 1.55
N GLU A 53 1.90 -13.57 1.96
CA GLU A 53 0.78 -14.09 2.72
C GLU A 53 -0.34 -14.56 1.78
N THR A 54 -0.95 -15.69 2.08
CA THR A 54 -2.07 -16.27 1.31
C THR A 54 -3.41 -16.02 1.99
N ASN A 55 -3.41 -15.79 3.29
CA ASN A 55 -4.59 -15.57 4.10
C ASN A 55 -5.03 -14.11 4.06
N LEU A 56 -5.92 -13.77 3.12
CA LEU A 56 -6.49 -12.42 3.00
C LEU A 56 -7.23 -11.97 4.26
N ALA A 57 -7.82 -12.89 5.03
CA ALA A 57 -8.50 -12.54 6.28
C ALA A 57 -7.50 -12.07 7.34
N LEU A 58 -6.28 -12.60 7.34
CA LEU A 58 -5.21 -12.14 8.23
C LEU A 58 -4.77 -10.73 7.86
N VAL A 59 -4.51 -10.48 6.57
CA VAL A 59 -4.15 -9.15 6.04
C VAL A 59 -5.22 -8.12 6.36
N HIS A 60 -6.50 -8.50 6.22
CA HIS A 60 -7.63 -7.64 6.59
C HIS A 60 -7.64 -7.34 8.09
N ILE A 61 -7.40 -8.32 8.96
CA ILE A 61 -7.31 -8.09 10.41
C ILE A 61 -6.15 -7.15 10.74
N CYS A 62 -4.98 -7.33 10.11
CA CYS A 62 -3.85 -6.41 10.28
C CYS A 62 -4.21 -4.99 9.83
N TRP A 63 -4.92 -4.84 8.71
CA TRP A 63 -5.41 -3.54 8.28
C TRP A 63 -6.32 -2.90 9.34
N ILE A 64 -7.37 -3.61 9.79
CA ILE A 64 -8.29 -3.08 10.79
C ILE A 64 -7.56 -2.65 12.07
N ALA A 65 -6.56 -3.43 12.51
CA ALA A 65 -5.81 -3.14 13.72
C ALA A 65 -4.87 -1.92 13.59
N PHE A 66 -4.28 -1.70 12.41
CA PHE A 66 -3.19 -0.73 12.23
C PHE A 66 -3.51 0.40 11.25
N LYS A 67 -4.70 0.47 10.66
CA LYS A 67 -5.06 1.47 9.64
C LYS A 67 -4.79 2.90 10.09
N GLU A 68 -5.09 3.24 11.34
CA GLU A 68 -4.86 4.59 11.88
C GLU A 68 -3.37 4.93 11.99
N VAL A 69 -2.55 3.94 12.35
CA VAL A 69 -1.09 4.09 12.43
C VAL A 69 -0.53 4.29 11.02
N ILE A 70 -0.96 3.47 10.06
CA ILE A 70 -0.54 3.56 8.66
C ILE A 70 -0.97 4.90 8.04
N TRP A 71 -2.20 5.34 8.31
CA TRP A 71 -2.76 6.57 7.74
C TRP A 71 -1.98 7.81 8.17
N ASN A 72 -1.62 7.87 9.45
CA ASN A 72 -0.93 9.03 10.02
C ASN A 72 0.61 8.93 9.93
N HIS A 73 1.16 7.83 9.42
CA HIS A 73 2.60 7.68 9.29
C HIS A 73 3.16 8.65 8.24
N PRO A 74 4.32 9.28 8.44
CA PRO A 74 4.98 10.07 7.40
C PRO A 74 5.21 9.25 6.11
N GLU A 75 5.32 9.92 4.97
CA GLU A 75 5.70 9.23 3.73
C GLU A 75 7.00 8.45 3.93
N ILE A 76 7.01 7.20 3.47
CA ILE A 76 8.16 6.31 3.60
C ILE A 76 8.94 6.35 2.30
N VAL A 77 10.25 6.48 2.42
CA VAL A 77 11.17 6.24 1.31
C VAL A 77 11.44 4.73 1.24
N PRO A 78 10.96 4.02 0.21
CA PRO A 78 11.23 2.60 0.06
C PRO A 78 12.71 2.37 -0.20
N ILE A 79 13.26 1.30 0.36
CA ILE A 79 14.55 0.76 -0.09
C ILE A 79 14.33 -0.12 -1.34
N GLU A 80 15.40 -0.39 -2.09
CA GLU A 80 15.32 -1.11 -3.36
C GLU A 80 14.61 -2.46 -3.24
N SER A 81 14.92 -3.25 -2.22
CA SER A 81 14.30 -4.58 -2.01
C SER A 81 12.79 -4.50 -1.79
N GLU A 82 12.32 -3.47 -1.11
CA GLU A 82 10.89 -3.23 -0.86
C GLU A 82 10.16 -2.80 -2.11
N LEU A 83 10.81 -1.93 -2.90
CA LEU A 83 10.29 -1.49 -4.17
C LEU A 83 10.15 -2.67 -5.13
N THR A 84 11.15 -3.56 -5.18
CA THR A 84 11.09 -4.80 -5.97
C THR A 84 9.96 -5.71 -5.50
N GLN A 85 9.81 -5.95 -4.19
CA GLN A 85 8.72 -6.78 -3.65
C GLN A 85 7.34 -6.21 -4.00
N TYR A 86 7.15 -4.91 -3.77
CA TYR A 86 5.90 -4.23 -4.07
C TYR A 86 5.59 -4.27 -5.57
N ASN A 87 6.56 -3.93 -6.42
CA ASN A 87 6.36 -3.91 -7.87
C ASN A 87 6.09 -5.30 -8.44
N ASN A 88 6.75 -6.35 -7.94
CA ASN A 88 6.46 -7.73 -8.34
C ASN A 88 5.02 -8.13 -8.00
N ALA A 89 4.54 -7.74 -6.81
CA ALA A 89 3.15 -7.97 -6.41
C ALA A 89 2.14 -7.11 -7.20
N ALA A 90 2.54 -5.89 -7.58
CA ALA A 90 1.73 -4.94 -8.33
C ALA A 90 1.64 -5.26 -9.83
N LEU A 91 2.66 -5.92 -10.39
CA LEU A 91 2.76 -6.24 -11.81
C LEU A 91 1.56 -7.04 -12.31
N CYS A 92 1.14 -8.06 -11.55
CA CYS A 92 -0.05 -8.86 -11.86
C CYS A 92 -1.37 -8.05 -11.85
N ARG A 93 -1.33 -6.78 -11.42
CA ARG A 93 -2.47 -5.88 -11.34
C ARG A 93 -2.36 -4.70 -12.31
N GLY A 94 -1.34 -4.69 -13.17
CA GLY A 94 -1.10 -3.62 -14.13
C GLY A 94 -0.71 -2.29 -13.49
N THR A 95 -0.18 -2.30 -12.26
CA THR A 95 0.29 -1.11 -11.55
C THR A 95 1.71 -1.29 -11.05
N SER A 96 2.36 -0.18 -10.68
CA SER A 96 3.69 -0.16 -10.07
C SER A 96 3.77 1.02 -9.10
N PHE A 97 4.73 0.99 -8.17
CA PHE A 97 4.97 2.14 -7.28
C PHE A 97 5.23 3.43 -8.07
N GLY A 98 6.00 3.34 -9.17
CA GLY A 98 6.32 4.47 -10.03
C GLY A 98 5.15 5.06 -10.82
N HIS A 99 4.06 4.31 -11.01
CA HIS A 99 2.82 4.88 -11.58
C HIS A 99 2.06 5.77 -10.60
N LEU A 100 2.37 5.67 -9.31
CA LEU A 100 1.66 6.33 -8.22
C LEU A 100 2.51 7.45 -7.59
N LEU A 101 3.84 7.28 -7.59
CA LEU A 101 4.79 8.18 -6.95
C LEU A 101 6.11 8.34 -7.75
N PRO A 102 6.64 9.57 -7.88
CA PRO A 102 5.90 10.82 -7.63
C PRO A 102 4.73 10.87 -8.61
N PRO A 103 3.58 11.44 -8.24
CA PRO A 103 2.59 11.81 -9.23
C PRO A 103 3.32 12.73 -10.19
N VAL A 104 3.65 12.23 -11.38
CA VAL A 104 4.22 13.08 -12.41
C VAL A 104 3.04 13.99 -12.76
N ARG A 105 2.97 15.16 -12.13
CA ARG A 105 2.26 16.30 -12.69
C ARG A 105 3.08 16.74 -13.90
N VAL A 106 3.17 15.88 -14.91
CA VAL A 106 3.36 16.38 -16.26
C VAL A 106 2.11 17.18 -16.49
N CYS A 107 2.27 18.50 -16.37
CA CYS A 107 1.29 19.43 -16.86
C CYS A 107 1.01 19.02 -18.30
N GLN A 108 -0.20 18.54 -18.57
CA GLN A 108 -0.62 18.16 -19.93
C GLN A 108 -0.86 19.40 -20.80
N ASP A 109 -0.67 20.60 -20.24
CA ASP A 109 -0.68 21.87 -20.94
C ASP A 109 0.68 22.09 -21.62
N LEU A 110 0.64 22.39 -22.92
CA LEU A 110 1.81 22.69 -23.77
C LEU A 110 2.65 23.89 -23.28
N TYR A 111 2.18 24.63 -22.28
CA TYR A 111 2.74 25.91 -21.85
C TYR A 111 3.21 25.95 -20.39
N CYS A 112 3.25 24.81 -19.69
CA CYS A 112 3.80 24.80 -18.34
C CYS A 112 5.34 24.97 -18.37
N PRO A 113 5.89 25.98 -17.66
CA PRO A 113 7.33 26.08 -17.46
C PRO A 113 7.79 25.01 -16.46
N ASN A 114 8.94 24.40 -16.77
CA ASN A 114 9.65 23.47 -15.89
C ASN A 114 10.15 24.16 -14.61
#